data_AF-A0A383R540-F1
#
_entry.id   AF-A0A383R540-F1
#
_cell.length_a   1.000
_cell.length_b   1.000
_cell.length_c   1.000
_cell.angle_alpha   90.00
_cell.angle_beta   90.00
_cell.angle_gamma   90.00
#
_symmetry.space_group_name_H-M   'P 1'
#
loop_
_entity.id
_entity.type
_entity.pdbx_description
1 polymer ?
#
loop_
_entity_poly.entity_id
_entity_poly.type
_entity_poly.pdbx_seq_one_letter_code
_entity_poly.pdbx_strand_id
1 'polypeptide(L)'
;MLGWIMVFILMVLFFVMMFGIGFILNMLMKTTWFPIGIYLVVLLPAMVIMLWKQDVSIMGNLAGIGLQGYLTAIAGLAGAYISGKTIHFLRKSGYQMF
;
A
#
# COMPACT_ATOMS: atom_id res chain seq x y z
N MET A 1 23.46 1.52 -11.86
CA MET A 1 22.79 2.77 -11.45
C MET A 1 21.31 2.83 -11.84
N LEU A 2 20.94 2.42 -13.06
CA LEU A 2 19.54 2.44 -13.57
C LEU A 2 18.52 1.62 -12.75
N GLY A 3 18.92 0.51 -12.11
CA GLY A 3 18.00 -0.33 -11.34
C GLY A 3 17.34 0.38 -10.15
N TRP A 4 18.07 1.27 -9.46
CA TRP A 4 17.53 2.01 -8.31
C TRP A 4 16.57 3.13 -8.70
N ILE A 5 16.72 3.70 -9.90
CA ILE A 5 15.77 4.67 -10.45
C ILE A 5 14.40 4.00 -10.65
N MET A 6 14.38 2.77 -11.17
CA MET A 6 13.14 2.02 -11.35
C MET A 6 12.44 1.74 -10.01
N VAL A 7 13.19 1.37 -8.97
CA VAL A 7 12.64 1.16 -7.62
C VAL A 7 12.01 2.44 -7.09
N PHE A 8 12.68 3.59 -7.26
CA PHE A 8 12.13 4.88 -6.84
C PHE A 8 10.83 5.20 -7.57
N ILE A 9 10.79 5.01 -8.89
CA ILE A 9 9.57 5.22 -9.70
C ILE A 9 8.45 4.29 -9.21
N LEU A 10 8.74 3.01 -8.95
CA LEU A 10 7.77 2.04 -8.42
C LEU A 10 7.24 2.45 -7.04
N MET A 11 8.11 2.96 -6.16
CA MET A 11 7.68 3.46 -4.85
C MET A 11 6.70 4.62 -4.99
N VAL A 12 7.03 5.62 -5.81
CA VAL A 12 6.15 6.79 -6.05
C VAL A 12 4.82 6.34 -6.69
N LEU A 13 4.89 5.46 -7.69
CA LEU A 13 3.72 4.94 -8.38
C LEU A 13 2.79 4.16 -7.44
N PHE A 14 3.32 3.23 -6.63
CA PHE A 14 2.52 2.50 -5.65
C PHE A 14 1.94 3.40 -4.57
N PHE A 15 2.71 4.39 -4.11
CA PHE A 15 2.23 5.40 -3.17
C PHE A 15 1.03 6.16 -3.73
N VAL A 16 1.16 6.74 -4.92
CA VAL A 16 0.11 7.55 -5.55
C VAL A 16 -1.13 6.70 -5.88
N MET A 17 -0.96 5.49 -6.40
CA MET A 17 -2.08 4.59 -6.69
C MET A 17 -2.83 4.20 -5.41
N MET A 18 -2.13 3.78 -4.35
CA MET A 18 -2.77 3.40 -3.09
C MET A 18 -3.44 4.59 -2.41
N PHE A 19 -2.82 5.77 -2.49
CA PHE A 19 -3.41 7.01 -2.00
C PHE A 19 -4.71 7.35 -2.75
N GLY A 20 -4.66 7.36 -4.08
CA GLY A 20 -5.79 7.71 -4.95
C GLY A 20 -6.96 6.74 -4.84
N ILE A 21 -6.69 5.43 -4.95
CA ILE A 21 -7.73 4.40 -4.78
C ILE A 21 -8.30 4.46 -3.36
N GLY A 22 -7.43 4.59 -2.35
CA GLY A 22 -7.88 4.70 -0.96
C GLY A 22 -8.77 5.91 -0.73
N PHE A 23 -8.49 7.02 -1.41
CA PHE A 23 -9.25 8.26 -1.27
C PHE A 23 -10.66 8.06 -1.83
N ILE A 24 -10.76 7.50 -3.04
CA ILE A 24 -12.03 7.18 -3.70
C ILE A 24 -12.83 6.16 -2.87
N LEU A 25 -12.20 5.07 -2.43
CA LEU A 25 -12.87 4.04 -1.63
C LEU A 25 -13.44 4.61 -0.33
N ASN A 26 -12.70 5.47 0.36
CA ASN A 26 -13.16 6.09 1.59
C ASN A 26 -14.32 7.08 1.37
N MET A 27 -14.38 7.73 0.22
CA MET A 27 -15.52 8.57 -0.17
C MET A 27 -16.75 7.72 -0.46
N LEU A 28 -16.62 6.65 -1.25
CA LEU A 28 -17.74 5.76 -1.60
C LEU A 28 -18.29 4.98 -0.40
N MET A 29 -17.41 4.40 0.41
CA MET A 29 -17.79 3.54 1.54
C MET A 29 -18.16 4.33 2.80
N LYS A 30 -17.98 5.66 2.81
CA LYS A 30 -18.18 6.54 3.97
C LYS A 30 -17.38 6.13 5.22
N THR A 31 -16.30 5.34 5.04
CA THR A 31 -15.34 4.92 6.07
C THR A 31 -14.03 5.71 5.99
N THR A 32 -13.21 5.72 7.05
CA THR A 32 -11.92 6.46 7.10
C THR A 32 -10.69 5.58 6.87
N TRP A 33 -10.70 4.38 7.45
CA TRP A 33 -9.52 3.51 7.55
C TRP A 33 -9.67 2.21 6.74
N PHE A 34 -10.67 2.16 5.86
CA PHE A 34 -10.96 0.95 5.09
C PHE A 34 -9.84 0.57 4.08
N PRO A 35 -9.25 1.51 3.33
CA PRO A 35 -8.16 1.19 2.39
C PRO A 35 -6.93 0.60 3.07
N ILE A 36 -6.54 1.11 4.23
CA ILE A 36 -5.40 0.55 4.97
C ILE A 36 -5.73 -0.83 5.54
N GLY A 37 -6.97 -1.06 5.98
CA GLY A 37 -7.45 -2.38 6.40
C GLY A 37 -7.35 -3.41 5.27
N ILE A 38 -7.85 -3.07 4.07
CA ILE A 38 -7.70 -3.92 2.88
C ILE A 38 -6.23 -4.17 2.56
N TYR A 39 -5.40 -3.12 2.61
CA TYR A 39 -3.98 -3.27 2.30
C TYR A 39 -3.29 -4.28 3.22
N LEU A 40 -3.55 -4.20 4.53
CA LEU A 40 -2.93 -5.07 5.52
C LEU A 40 -3.49 -6.50 5.51
N VAL A 41 -4.81 -6.67 5.33
CA VAL A 41 -5.48 -7.97 5.48
C VAL A 41 -5.56 -8.74 4.16
N VAL A 42 -5.61 -8.04 3.03
CA VAL A 42 -5.78 -8.68 1.71
C VAL A 42 -4.51 -8.56 0.88
N LEU A 43 -4.00 -7.35 0.66
CA LEU A 43 -2.91 -7.13 -0.30
C LEU A 43 -1.56 -7.66 0.21
N LEU A 44 -1.21 -7.42 1.47
CA LEU A 44 0.05 -7.93 2.03
C LEU A 44 0.10 -9.47 2.08
N PRO A 45 -0.92 -10.19 2.61
CA PRO A 45 -0.90 -11.65 2.59
C PRO A 45 -0.92 -12.22 1.19
N ALA A 46 -1.71 -11.64 0.27
CA ALA A 46 -1.72 -12.06 -1.13
C ALA A 46 -0.32 -11.93 -1.76
N MET A 47 0.37 -10.80 -1.53
CA MET A 47 1.74 -10.60 -1.99
C MET A 47 2.69 -11.68 -1.45
N VAL A 48 2.64 -11.97 -0.14
CA VAL A 48 3.49 -13.00 0.49
C VAL A 48 3.22 -14.38 -0.12
N ILE A 49 1.95 -14.76 -0.29
CA ILE A 49 1.56 -16.05 -0.87
C ILE A 49 2.02 -16.16 -2.32
N MET A 50 1.88 -15.10 -3.12
CA MET A 50 2.29 -15.07 -4.53
C MET A 50 3.80 -15.17 -4.72
N LEU A 51 4.59 -14.64 -3.78
CA LEU A 51 6.05 -14.69 -3.80
C LEU A 51 6.63 -15.94 -3.14
N TRP A 52 5.79 -16.76 -2.51
CA TRP A 52 6.22 -17.92 -1.73
C TRP A 52 6.70 -19.06 -2.63
N LYS A 53 7.93 -19.54 -2.42
CA LYS A 53 8.46 -20.73 -3.08
C LYS A 53 8.55 -21.90 -2.09
N GLN A 54 7.95 -23.04 -2.45
CA GLN A 54 7.89 -24.23 -1.58
C GLN A 54 9.27 -24.87 -1.37
N ASP A 55 10.20 -24.68 -2.31
CA ASP A 55 11.51 -25.34 -2.31
C ASP A 55 12.58 -24.57 -1.51
N VAL A 56 12.19 -23.46 -0.86
CA VAL A 56 13.09 -22.55 -0.16
C VAL A 56 12.70 -22.48 1.32
N SER A 57 13.70 -22.38 2.19
CA SER A 57 13.46 -22.14 3.63
C SER A 57 12.66 -20.86 3.86
N ILE A 58 11.94 -20.79 4.98
CA ILE A 58 11.14 -19.62 5.37
C ILE A 58 12.00 -18.34 5.37
N MET A 59 13.22 -18.41 5.89
CA MET A 59 14.17 -17.30 5.91
C MET A 59 14.66 -16.94 4.50
N GLY A 60 14.85 -17.92 3.62
CA GLY A 60 15.22 -17.71 2.22
C GLY A 60 14.11 -17.05 1.41
N ASN A 61 12.83 -17.37 1.68
CA ASN A 61 11.69 -16.69 1.08
C ASN A 61 11.60 -15.22 1.52
N LEU A 62 11.79 -14.95 2.82
CA LEU A 62 11.78 -13.57 3.36
C LEU A 62 12.95 -12.73 2.80
N ALA A 63 14.14 -13.30 2.69
CA ALA A 63 15.28 -12.63 2.07
C ALA A 63 15.08 -12.45 0.55
N GLY A 64 14.41 -13.41 -0.10
CA GLY A 64 14.15 -13.42 -1.54
C GLY A 64 13.21 -12.31 -2.03
N ILE A 65 12.38 -11.71 -1.15
CA ILE A 65 11.57 -10.53 -1.47
C ILE A 65 12.46 -9.34 -1.89
N GLY A 66 13.67 -9.28 -1.33
CA GLY A 66 14.64 -8.21 -1.61
C GLY A 66 14.23 -6.85 -1.05
N LEU A 67 15.21 -5.97 -0.86
CA LEU A 67 14.99 -4.63 -0.33
C LEU A 67 14.01 -3.82 -1.19
N GLN A 68 14.00 -4.04 -2.50
CA GLN A 68 13.12 -3.34 -3.43
C GLN A 68 11.64 -3.66 -3.14
N GLY A 69 11.30 -4.93 -2.90
CA GLY A 69 9.94 -5.36 -2.59
C GLY A 69 9.43 -4.73 -1.29
N TYR A 70 10.27 -4.73 -0.25
CA TYR A 70 9.93 -4.07 1.02
C TYR A 70 9.70 -2.58 0.87
N LEU A 71 10.57 -1.88 0.14
CA LEU A 71 10.43 -0.44 -0.09
C LEU A 71 9.14 -0.09 -0.84
N THR A 72 8.80 -0.84 -1.89
CA THR A 72 7.55 -0.65 -2.64
C THR A 72 6.32 -0.97 -1.79
N ALA A 73 6.35 -2.02 -0.98
CA ALA A 73 5.26 -2.35 -0.06
C ALA A 73 5.05 -1.26 1.01
N ILE A 74 6.13 -0.76 1.59
CA ILE A 74 6.07 0.35 2.57
C ILE A 74 5.51 1.62 1.91
N ALA A 75 5.91 1.92 0.66
CA ALA A 75 5.38 3.07 -0.07
C ALA A 75 3.87 2.94 -0.33
N GLY A 76 3.39 1.75 -0.73
CA GLY A 76 1.96 1.47 -0.88
C GLY A 76 1.19 1.62 0.44
N LEU A 77 1.73 1.08 1.54
CA LEU A 77 1.14 1.20 2.88
C LEU A 77 1.06 2.66 3.32
N ALA A 78 2.11 3.44 3.09
CA ALA A 78 2.15 4.88 3.39
C ALA A 78 1.07 5.63 2.58
N GLY A 79 0.87 5.30 1.31
CA GLY A 79 -0.18 5.87 0.47
C GLY A 79 -1.58 5.61 1.04
N ALA A 80 -1.87 4.35 1.41
CA ALA A 80 -3.14 3.97 2.03
C ALA A 80 -3.38 4.65 3.39
N TYR A 81 -2.34 4.76 4.22
CA TYR A 81 -2.41 5.43 5.53
C TYR A 81 -2.68 6.93 5.39
N ILE A 82 -1.93 7.61 4.52
CA ILE A 82 -2.08 9.06 4.29
C ILE A 82 -3.46 9.35 3.71
N SER A 83 -3.97 8.51 2.82
CA SER A 83 -5.34 8.65 2.30
C SER A 83 -6.40 8.64 3.42
N GLY A 84 -6.27 7.71 4.38
CA GLY A 84 -7.16 7.67 5.54
C GLY A 84 -7.06 8.93 6.41
N LYS A 85 -5.83 9.43 6.65
CA LYS A 85 -5.61 10.69 7.38
C LYS A 85 -6.22 11.89 6.65
N THR A 86 -6.06 11.99 5.34
CA THR A 86 -6.62 13.07 4.52
C THR A 86 -8.14 13.07 4.60
N ILE A 87 -8.78 11.92 4.46
CA ILE A 87 -10.24 11.82 4.56
C ILE A 87 -10.72 12.16 5.97
N HIS A 88 -10.03 11.69 7.00
CA HIS A 88 -10.36 12.04 8.40
C HIS A 88 -10.35 13.55 8.62
N PHE A 89 -9.35 14.23 8.07
CA PHE A 89 -9.23 15.67 8.12
C PHE A 89 -10.40 16.35 7.39
N LEU A 90 -10.69 15.95 6.14
CA LEU A 90 -11.78 16.52 5.35
C LEU A 90 -13.15 16.35 6.03
N ARG A 91 -13.41 15.20 6.65
CA ARG A 91 -14.63 14.97 7.45
C ARG A 91 -14.76 15.94 8.62
N LYS A 92 -13.67 16.14 9.36
CA LYS A 92 -13.64 17.09 10.48
C LYS A 92 -13.82 18.54 10.03
N SER A 93 -13.35 18.87 8.83
CA SER A 93 -13.49 20.19 8.22
C SER A 93 -14.87 20.44 7.60
N GLY A 94 -15.83 19.50 7.73
CA GLY A 94 -17.19 19.68 7.24
C GLY A 94 -17.35 19.53 5.73
N TYR A 95 -16.34 18.98 5.03
CA TYR A 95 -16.50 18.64 3.62
C TYR A 95 -17.52 17.53 3.47
N GLN A 96 -18.62 17.85 2.79
CA GLN A 96 -19.61 16.88 2.37
C GLN A 96 -18.97 16.02 1.28
N MET A 97 -18.70 14.77 1.61
CA MET A 97 -18.16 13.81 0.66
C MET A 97 -19.33 13.13 -0.03
N PHE A 98 -19.81 13.75 -1.11
CA PHE A 98 -20.95 13.34 -1.96
C PHE A 98 -22.25 12.94 -1.24
#